data_AF-A0AA96J5T4-F1
#
_entry.id   AF-A0AA96J5T4-F1
#
_cell.length_a   1.000
_cell.length_b   1.000
_cell.length_c   1.000
_cell.angle_alpha   90.00
_cell.angle_beta   90.00
_cell.angle_gamma   90.00
#
_symmetry.space_group_name_H-M   'P 1'
#
loop_
_entity.id
_entity.type
_entity.pdbx_description
1 polymer ?
#
loop_
_entity_poly.entity_id
_entity_poly.type
_entity_poly.pdbx_seq_one_letter_code
_entity_poly.pdbx_strand_id
1 'polypeptide(L)'
;MIDDYDKVLVENQNDLDSIRELIDDFLKIKLIFVNKNKSTELVNEYLLTLNLIGFLITSKIDIVIIFKYLSKKNLTNAESNYFNKKGYLVIYEVLNTYNKLNQFLKITSKIYPELKNHHNKITFEVSKFKLLVNFDGYIKDIRNTVSGHFNSSFMIHYDTLNELHNEQSKFHFLMFMDLINEIRNYVNELEKQQELVLKDLQTLKNKYK
;
A
#
# COMPACT_ATOMS: atom_id res chain seq x y z
N MET A 1 -8.20 3.30 25.34
CA MET A 1 -8.16 3.86 23.96
C MET A 1 -7.04 4.88 23.74
N ILE A 2 -6.51 5.56 24.76
CA ILE A 2 -5.31 6.43 24.59
C ILE A 2 -4.03 5.58 24.49
N ASP A 3 -3.99 4.40 25.13
CA ASP A 3 -2.77 3.55 25.19
C ASP A 3 -2.42 2.80 23.90
N ASP A 4 -3.36 2.56 22.98
CA ASP A 4 -3.05 1.91 21.69
C ASP A 4 -2.38 2.88 20.68
N TYR A 5 -2.52 4.19 20.88
CA TYR A 5 -2.03 5.22 19.95
C TYR A 5 -0.50 5.35 19.95
N ASP A 6 0.11 5.42 21.14
CA ASP A 6 1.57 5.56 21.26
C ASP A 6 2.26 4.28 20.77
N LYS A 7 1.61 3.13 20.92
CA LYS A 7 2.07 1.85 20.41
C LYS A 7 2.12 1.82 18.88
N VAL A 8 1.05 2.25 18.20
CA VAL A 8 1.02 2.33 16.73
C VAL A 8 2.10 3.29 16.22
N LEU A 9 2.35 4.43 16.86
CA LEU A 9 3.38 5.37 16.38
C LEU A 9 4.81 4.85 16.56
N VAL A 10 5.10 4.20 17.69
CA VAL A 10 6.41 3.61 17.96
C VAL A 10 6.70 2.45 17.00
N GLU A 11 5.70 1.64 16.67
CA GLU A 11 5.85 0.52 15.72
C GLU A 11 6.14 0.97 14.28
N ASN A 12 5.79 2.21 13.91
CA ASN A 12 5.89 2.72 12.53
C ASN A 12 7.11 3.63 12.28
N GLN A 13 7.97 3.88 13.27
CA GLN A 13 9.18 4.69 13.08
C GLN A 13 10.20 3.98 12.15
N ASN A 14 10.21 2.64 12.18
CA ASN A 14 11.03 1.79 11.30
C ASN A 14 10.62 1.86 9.81
N ASP A 15 9.41 2.34 9.50
CA ASP A 15 8.92 2.40 8.12
C ASP A 15 9.60 3.51 7.31
N LEU A 16 10.04 4.61 7.96
CA LEU A 16 10.79 5.68 7.29
C LEU A 16 12.22 5.25 6.92
N ASP A 17 12.88 4.51 7.81
CA ASP A 17 14.21 3.96 7.51
C ASP A 17 14.13 2.89 6.41
N SER A 18 13.06 2.07 6.42
CA SER A 18 12.77 1.11 5.35
C SER A 18 12.64 1.79 3.96
N ILE A 19 12.03 2.99 3.87
CA ILE A 19 11.95 3.74 2.61
C ILE A 19 13.33 4.13 2.10
N ARG A 20 14.23 4.56 2.98
CA ARG A 20 15.59 4.98 2.57
C ARG A 20 16.37 3.81 2.00
N GLU A 21 16.33 2.66 2.67
CA GLU A 21 16.96 1.43 2.19
C GLU A 21 16.42 1.01 0.82
N LEU A 22 15.09 1.05 0.63
CA LEU A 22 14.46 0.75 -0.66
C LEU A 22 14.89 1.69 -1.78
N ILE A 23 15.05 2.98 -1.48
CA ILE A 23 15.55 3.96 -2.46
C ILE A 23 16.98 3.62 -2.86
N ASP A 24 17.84 3.30 -1.89
CA ASP A 24 19.23 2.93 -2.17
C ASP A 24 19.31 1.66 -3.02
N ASP A 25 18.50 0.66 -2.74
CA ASP A 25 18.47 -0.58 -3.52
C ASP A 25 17.92 -0.36 -4.93
N PHE A 26 16.87 0.47 -5.07
CA PHE A 26 16.36 0.88 -6.37
C PHE A 26 17.44 1.59 -7.21
N LEU A 27 18.20 2.51 -6.60
CA LEU A 27 19.28 3.24 -7.26
C LEU A 27 20.44 2.32 -7.65
N LYS A 28 20.89 1.43 -6.75
CA LYS A 28 21.95 0.45 -7.04
C LYS A 28 21.59 -0.44 -8.22
N ILE A 29 20.36 -0.96 -8.24
CA ILE A 29 19.88 -1.83 -9.32
C ILE A 29 19.84 -1.05 -10.63
N LYS A 30 19.23 0.13 -10.64
CA LYS A 30 19.16 0.97 -11.85
C LYS A 30 20.56 1.27 -12.42
N LEU A 31 21.54 1.58 -11.56
CA LEU A 31 22.93 1.81 -11.97
C LEU A 31 23.60 0.58 -12.58
N ILE A 32 23.41 -0.61 -11.99
CA ILE A 32 23.96 -1.87 -12.52
C ILE A 32 23.43 -2.15 -13.93
N PHE A 33 22.17 -1.80 -14.21
CA PHE A 33 21.52 -2.13 -15.48
C PHE A 33 21.74 -1.12 -16.60
N VAL A 34 21.77 0.18 -16.29
CA VAL A 34 22.17 1.22 -17.25
C VAL A 34 23.57 0.92 -17.82
N ASN A 35 24.47 0.38 -17.00
CA ASN A 35 25.82 0.05 -17.41
C ASN A 35 25.96 -1.27 -18.20
N LYS A 36 24.93 -2.12 -18.26
CA LYS A 36 25.02 -3.48 -18.85
C LYS A 36 24.14 -3.71 -20.09
N ASN A 37 23.34 -2.73 -20.54
CA ASN A 37 22.49 -2.81 -21.75
C ASN A 37 21.69 -4.12 -21.90
N LYS A 38 21.24 -4.71 -20.78
CA LYS A 38 20.41 -5.91 -20.77
C LYS A 38 19.34 -5.77 -19.69
N SER A 39 18.16 -5.25 -20.04
CA SER A 39 16.98 -5.46 -19.20
C SER A 39 16.46 -6.87 -19.45
N THR A 40 16.64 -7.77 -18.48
CA THR A 40 15.96 -9.06 -18.47
C THR A 40 14.60 -8.89 -17.80
N GLU A 41 13.60 -9.66 -18.22
CA GLU A 41 12.24 -9.68 -17.65
C GLU A 41 12.26 -9.74 -16.11
N LEU A 42 13.08 -10.63 -15.53
CA LEU A 42 13.28 -10.79 -14.09
C LEU A 42 13.62 -9.49 -13.33
N VAL A 43 14.34 -8.56 -13.97
CA VAL A 43 14.75 -7.29 -13.35
C VAL A 43 13.61 -6.31 -13.33
N ASN A 44 12.81 -6.28 -14.40
CA ASN A 44 11.60 -5.47 -14.44
C ASN A 44 10.59 -5.96 -13.41
N GLU A 45 10.49 -7.28 -13.21
CA GLU A 45 9.67 -7.86 -12.14
C GLU A 45 10.18 -7.46 -10.75
N TYR A 46 11.49 -7.49 -10.51
CA TYR A 46 12.06 -7.07 -9.23
C TYR A 46 11.84 -5.57 -8.95
N LEU A 47 12.07 -4.71 -9.96
CA LEU A 47 11.79 -3.28 -9.85
C LEU A 47 10.31 -3.00 -9.60
N LEU A 48 9.41 -3.79 -10.20
CA LEU A 48 7.98 -3.70 -9.94
C LEU A 48 7.65 -4.09 -8.49
N THR A 49 8.27 -5.15 -7.95
CA THR A 49 8.16 -5.55 -6.55
C THR A 49 8.62 -4.42 -5.62
N LEU A 50 9.81 -3.84 -5.84
CA LEU A 50 10.33 -2.73 -5.05
C LEU A 50 9.42 -1.49 -5.09
N ASN A 51 8.91 -1.14 -6.28
CA ASN A 51 7.95 -0.04 -6.43
C ASN A 51 6.68 -0.29 -5.62
N LEU A 52 6.18 -1.53 -5.61
CA LEU A 52 5.01 -1.91 -4.83
C LEU A 52 5.28 -1.82 -3.33
N ILE A 53 6.44 -2.27 -2.84
CA ILE A 53 6.82 -2.13 -1.43
C ILE A 53 6.86 -0.65 -1.05
N GLY A 54 7.56 0.19 -1.84
CA GLY A 54 7.64 1.62 -1.59
C GLY A 54 6.27 2.28 -1.54
N PHE A 55 5.39 1.97 -2.49
CA PHE A 55 4.02 2.46 -2.53
C PHE A 55 3.18 2.03 -1.32
N LEU A 56 3.32 0.79 -0.85
CA LEU A 56 2.61 0.29 0.34
C LEU A 56 3.09 1.00 1.61
N ILE A 57 4.40 1.19 1.76
CA ILE A 57 4.97 1.86 2.95
C ILE A 57 4.55 3.33 2.99
N THR A 58 4.65 4.06 1.87
CA THR A 58 4.22 5.47 1.84
C THR A 58 2.74 5.61 2.14
N SER A 59 1.90 4.74 1.56
CA SER A 59 0.46 4.72 1.84
C SER A 59 0.15 4.41 3.31
N LYS A 60 0.92 3.50 3.93
CA LYS A 60 0.79 3.19 5.36
C LYS A 60 1.11 4.40 6.22
N ILE A 61 2.22 5.09 5.94
CA ILE A 61 2.63 6.30 6.65
C ILE A 61 1.55 7.38 6.55
N ASP A 62 0.99 7.58 5.35
CA ASP A 62 -0.11 8.54 5.15
C ASP A 62 -1.30 8.20 6.05
N ILE A 63 -1.73 6.94 6.09
CA ILE A 63 -2.85 6.50 6.94
C ILE A 63 -2.54 6.65 8.42
N VAL A 64 -1.34 6.30 8.87
CA VAL A 64 -0.92 6.47 10.28
C VAL A 64 -0.97 7.94 10.68
N ILE A 65 -0.47 8.83 9.82
CA ILE A 65 -0.53 10.28 10.04
C ILE A 65 -2.00 10.74 10.11
N ILE A 66 -2.81 10.37 9.13
CA ILE A 66 -4.24 10.73 9.06
C ILE A 66 -4.97 10.26 10.32
N PHE A 67 -4.76 9.01 10.72
CA PHE A 67 -5.36 8.41 11.92
C PHE A 67 -4.94 9.14 13.20
N LYS A 68 -3.66 9.52 13.31
CA LYS A 68 -3.15 10.35 14.41
C LYS A 68 -3.87 11.70 14.49
N TYR A 69 -4.08 12.38 13.36
CA TYR A 69 -4.76 13.67 13.36
C TYR A 69 -6.24 13.54 13.70
N LEU A 70 -6.94 12.54 13.17
CA LEU A 70 -8.34 12.26 13.51
C LEU A 70 -8.57 11.90 14.98
N SER A 71 -7.53 11.44 15.67
CA SER A 71 -7.59 11.08 17.08
C SER A 71 -7.38 12.27 18.04
N LYS A 72 -7.11 13.48 17.53
CA LYS A 72 -6.96 14.68 18.36
C LYS A 72 -8.31 15.15 18.92
N LYS A 73 -8.32 15.57 20.19
CA LYS A 73 -9.54 16.04 20.89
C LYS A 73 -10.15 17.32 20.30
N ASN A 74 -9.32 18.21 19.77
CA ASN A 74 -9.73 19.56 19.35
C ASN A 74 -9.69 19.73 17.82
N LEU A 75 -10.15 18.72 17.08
CA LEU A 75 -10.18 18.78 15.62
C LEU A 75 -11.44 19.52 15.14
N THR A 76 -11.27 20.52 14.29
CA THR A 76 -12.42 21.19 13.66
C THR A 76 -13.09 20.28 12.63
N ASN A 77 -14.36 20.53 12.30
CA ASN A 77 -15.08 19.77 11.27
C ASN A 77 -14.37 19.86 9.90
N ALA A 78 -13.78 21.01 9.57
CA ALA A 78 -13.04 21.18 8.31
C ALA A 78 -11.78 20.31 8.26
N GLU A 79 -11.01 20.27 9.34
CA GLU A 79 -9.82 19.40 9.45
C GLU A 79 -10.22 17.92 9.43
N SER A 80 -11.26 17.55 10.18
CA SER A 80 -11.83 16.20 10.19
C SER A 80 -12.21 15.75 8.78
N ASN A 81 -12.97 16.55 8.04
CA ASN A 81 -13.33 16.27 6.65
C ASN A 81 -12.10 16.16 5.75
N TYR A 82 -11.09 17.02 5.95
CA TYR A 82 -9.84 16.96 5.21
C TYR A 82 -9.07 15.64 5.45
N PHE A 83 -8.98 15.17 6.68
CA PHE A 83 -8.26 13.93 6.99
C PHE A 83 -9.06 12.70 6.55
N ASN A 84 -10.38 12.68 6.75
CA ASN A 84 -11.25 11.60 6.27
C ASN A 84 -11.15 11.43 4.75
N LYS A 85 -11.32 12.52 3.99
CA LYS A 85 -11.27 12.47 2.51
C LYS A 85 -9.91 11.97 2.02
N LYS A 86 -8.82 12.36 2.69
CA LYS A 86 -7.46 11.90 2.36
C LYS A 86 -7.26 10.42 2.68
N GLY A 87 -7.76 9.94 3.81
CA GLY A 87 -7.64 8.52 4.16
C GLY A 87 -8.38 7.61 3.19
N TYR A 88 -9.61 7.97 2.83
CA TYR A 88 -10.36 7.22 1.81
C TYR A 88 -9.73 7.29 0.42
N LEU A 89 -9.09 8.40 0.06
CA LEU A 89 -8.33 8.48 -1.19
C LEU A 89 -7.16 7.50 -1.19
N VAL A 90 -6.39 7.42 -0.10
CA VAL A 90 -5.27 6.48 0.02
C VAL A 90 -5.78 5.04 -0.06
N ILE A 91 -6.86 4.70 0.65
CA ILE A 91 -7.49 3.36 0.54
C ILE A 91 -7.84 3.04 -0.91
N TYR A 92 -8.50 3.98 -1.59
CA TYR A 92 -8.91 3.81 -2.97
C TYR A 92 -7.72 3.54 -3.89
N GLU A 93 -6.70 4.38 -3.85
CA GLU A 93 -5.55 4.27 -4.76
C GLU A 93 -4.74 3.00 -4.49
N VAL A 94 -4.62 2.58 -3.22
CA VAL A 94 -3.95 1.31 -2.88
C VAL A 94 -4.71 0.11 -3.41
N LEU A 95 -6.01 0.02 -3.17
CA LEU A 95 -6.81 -1.13 -3.63
C LEU A 95 -6.95 -1.16 -5.15
N ASN A 96 -7.02 0.00 -5.80
CA ASN A 96 -7.00 0.12 -7.24
C ASN A 96 -5.65 -0.34 -7.83
N THR A 97 -4.54 0.05 -7.21
CA THR A 97 -3.19 -0.37 -7.61
C THR A 97 -2.99 -1.87 -7.38
N TYR A 98 -3.41 -2.39 -6.22
CA TYR A 98 -3.40 -3.82 -5.93
C TYR A 98 -4.19 -4.60 -6.97
N ASN A 99 -5.41 -4.17 -7.32
CA ASN A 99 -6.22 -4.84 -8.35
C ASN A 99 -5.48 -4.93 -9.70
N LYS A 100 -4.82 -3.85 -10.13
CA LYS A 100 -4.04 -3.81 -11.38
C LYS A 100 -2.85 -4.77 -11.33
N LEU A 101 -2.20 -4.88 -10.18
CA LEU A 101 -1.01 -5.71 -9.98
C LEU A 101 -1.33 -7.15 -9.56
N ASN A 102 -2.58 -7.46 -9.21
CA ASN A 102 -2.96 -8.79 -8.74
C ASN A 102 -2.71 -9.87 -9.79
N GLN A 103 -2.79 -9.54 -11.08
CA GLN A 103 -2.42 -10.47 -12.15
C GLN A 103 -0.94 -10.85 -12.07
N PHE A 104 -0.05 -9.87 -11.88
CA PHE A 104 1.38 -10.12 -11.68
C PHE A 104 1.60 -10.97 -10.42
N LEU A 105 0.99 -10.59 -9.28
CA LEU A 105 1.12 -11.35 -8.03
C LEU A 105 0.60 -12.79 -8.14
N LYS A 106 -0.47 -13.01 -8.92
CA LYS A 106 -1.01 -14.35 -9.20
C LYS A 106 -0.10 -15.18 -10.09
N ILE A 107 0.66 -14.56 -10.98
CA ILE A 107 1.65 -15.25 -11.81
C ILE A 107 2.85 -15.64 -10.94
N THR A 108 3.36 -14.70 -10.14
CA THR A 108 4.51 -14.97 -9.25
C THR A 108 4.20 -16.04 -8.22
N SER A 109 2.97 -16.11 -7.67
CA SER A 109 2.57 -17.17 -6.74
C SER A 109 2.48 -18.58 -7.38
N LYS A 110 2.50 -18.68 -8.71
CA LYS A 110 2.65 -19.97 -9.41
C LYS A 110 4.12 -20.33 -9.64
N ILE A 111 4.98 -19.33 -9.81
CA ILE A 111 6.43 -19.49 -9.97
C ILE A 111 7.07 -19.88 -8.63
N TYR A 112 6.56 -19.32 -7.53
CA TYR A 112 6.99 -19.52 -6.16
C TYR A 112 5.87 -20.20 -5.36
N PRO A 113 5.75 -21.55 -5.38
CA PRO A 113 4.61 -22.27 -4.80
C PRO A 113 4.39 -22.03 -3.31
N GLU A 114 5.44 -21.72 -2.57
CA GLU A 114 5.43 -21.33 -1.16
C GLU A 114 4.57 -20.08 -0.91
N LEU A 115 4.48 -19.18 -1.89
CA LEU A 115 3.69 -17.95 -1.80
C LEU A 115 2.21 -18.16 -2.10
N LYS A 116 1.80 -19.31 -2.64
CA LYS A 116 0.43 -19.57 -3.09
C LYS A 116 -0.61 -19.40 -1.98
N ASN A 117 -0.33 -19.98 -0.80
CA ASN A 117 -1.25 -19.89 0.33
C ASN A 117 -1.37 -18.45 0.85
N HIS A 118 -0.25 -17.73 0.89
CA HIS A 118 -0.20 -16.34 1.30
C HIS A 118 -0.96 -15.43 0.32
N HIS A 119 -0.78 -15.63 -1.00
CA HIS A 119 -1.54 -14.91 -2.04
C HIS A 119 -3.05 -15.13 -1.91
N ASN A 120 -3.49 -16.37 -1.66
CA ASN A 120 -4.90 -16.69 -1.45
C ASN A 120 -5.46 -16.00 -0.20
N LYS A 121 -4.70 -16.02 0.92
CA LYS A 121 -5.07 -15.32 2.15
C LYS A 121 -5.29 -13.83 1.89
N ILE A 122 -4.36 -13.17 1.21
CA ILE A 122 -4.47 -11.73 0.93
C ILE A 122 -5.63 -11.44 -0.01
N THR A 123 -5.83 -12.25 -1.04
CA THR A 123 -6.97 -12.08 -1.96
C THR A 123 -8.30 -12.14 -1.19
N PHE A 124 -8.39 -13.05 -0.22
CA PHE A 124 -9.54 -13.15 0.67
C PHE A 124 -9.68 -11.91 1.57
N GLU A 125 -8.62 -11.49 2.26
CA GLU A 125 -8.66 -10.33 3.16
C GLU A 125 -8.99 -9.02 2.40
N VAL A 126 -8.46 -8.83 1.19
CA VAL A 126 -8.81 -7.69 0.32
C VAL A 126 -10.31 -7.71 -0.01
N SER A 127 -10.83 -8.88 -0.38
CA SER A 127 -12.26 -9.03 -0.74
C SER A 127 -13.17 -8.77 0.47
N LYS A 128 -12.79 -9.32 1.63
CA LYS A 128 -13.48 -9.11 2.90
C LYS A 128 -13.46 -7.65 3.32
N PHE A 129 -12.30 -7.00 3.25
CA PHE A 129 -12.17 -5.57 3.55
C PHE A 129 -13.10 -4.74 2.66
N LYS A 130 -13.05 -4.93 1.34
CA LYS A 130 -13.88 -4.19 0.38
C LYS A 130 -15.37 -4.30 0.67
N LEU A 131 -15.83 -5.49 1.06
CA LEU A 131 -17.21 -5.72 1.45
C LEU A 131 -17.56 -4.95 2.73
N LEU A 132 -16.74 -5.07 3.77
CA LEU A 132 -17.01 -4.48 5.08
C LEU A 132 -17.05 -2.95 5.05
N VAL A 133 -16.22 -2.32 4.21
CA VAL A 133 -16.14 -0.86 4.12
C VAL A 133 -16.98 -0.25 2.98
N ASN A 134 -17.78 -1.07 2.29
CA ASN A 134 -18.53 -0.67 1.09
C ASN A 134 -17.65 0.05 0.06
N PHE A 135 -16.58 -0.62 -0.40
CA PHE A 135 -15.58 -0.02 -1.27
C PHE A 135 -16.16 0.50 -2.60
N ASP A 136 -16.97 -0.31 -3.28
CA ASP A 136 -17.49 0.00 -4.62
C ASP A 136 -18.63 1.04 -4.63
N GLY A 137 -19.27 1.29 -3.48
CA GLY A 137 -20.19 2.39 -3.27
C GLY A 137 -19.51 3.55 -2.55
N TYR A 138 -19.54 3.50 -1.21
CA TYR A 138 -19.15 4.61 -0.34
C TYR A 138 -17.74 5.16 -0.61
N ILE A 139 -16.69 4.32 -0.61
CA ILE A 139 -15.31 4.81 -0.81
C ILE A 139 -15.10 5.37 -2.22
N LYS A 140 -15.64 4.67 -3.23
CA LYS A 140 -15.57 5.11 -4.62
C LYS A 140 -16.28 6.45 -4.83
N ASP A 141 -17.43 6.64 -4.18
CA ASP A 141 -18.21 7.88 -4.25
C ASP A 141 -17.46 9.03 -3.58
N ILE A 142 -16.89 8.83 -2.39
CA ILE A 142 -16.01 9.81 -1.73
C ILE A 142 -14.86 10.22 -2.66
N ARG A 143 -14.17 9.24 -3.25
CA ARG A 143 -13.04 9.51 -4.14
C ARG A 143 -13.46 10.36 -5.34
N ASN A 144 -14.59 10.05 -5.97
CA ASN A 144 -15.03 10.74 -7.17
C ASN A 144 -15.63 12.12 -6.89
N THR A 145 -16.25 12.31 -5.72
CA THR A 145 -17.03 13.52 -5.42
C THR A 145 -16.25 14.55 -4.60
N VAL A 146 -15.43 14.12 -3.64
CA VAL A 146 -14.82 15.03 -2.65
C VAL A 146 -13.29 14.93 -2.51
N SER A 147 -12.66 13.83 -2.93
CA SER A 147 -11.22 13.64 -2.73
C SER A 147 -10.36 13.77 -3.98
N GLY A 148 -10.79 13.25 -5.13
CA GLY A 148 -10.02 13.21 -6.37
C GLY A 148 -10.22 14.46 -7.23
N HIS A 149 -11.45 14.95 -7.31
CA HIS A 149 -11.84 16.16 -8.04
C HIS A 149 -12.93 16.90 -7.26
N PHE A 150 -13.02 18.22 -7.43
CA PHE A 150 -14.20 18.96 -6.97
C PHE A 150 -15.37 18.61 -7.89
N ASN A 151 -16.44 18.04 -7.33
CA ASN A 151 -17.67 17.81 -8.07
C ASN A 151 -18.23 19.15 -8.59
N SER A 152 -18.71 19.18 -9.82
CA SER A 152 -19.32 20.38 -10.42
C SER A 152 -20.61 20.80 -9.71
N SER A 153 -21.30 19.86 -9.06
CA SER A 153 -22.42 20.12 -8.17
C SER A 153 -21.94 20.30 -6.73
N PHE A 154 -22.01 21.54 -6.24
CA PHE A 154 -21.66 21.86 -4.85
C PHE A 154 -22.54 21.12 -3.85
N MET A 155 -23.83 20.90 -4.15
CA MET A 155 -24.74 20.20 -3.24
C MET A 155 -24.32 18.75 -3.03
N ILE A 156 -24.03 18.01 -4.11
CA ILE A 156 -23.54 16.64 -4.03
C ILE A 156 -22.21 16.58 -3.27
N HIS A 157 -21.32 17.55 -3.52
CA HIS A 157 -20.06 17.66 -2.78
C HIS A 157 -20.27 17.85 -1.27
N TYR A 158 -21.16 18.77 -0.89
CA TYR A 158 -21.47 19.08 0.50
C TYR A 158 -22.14 17.90 1.21
N ASP A 159 -23.10 17.25 0.56
CA ASP A 159 -23.82 16.11 1.13
C ASP A 159 -22.87 14.94 1.41
N THR A 160 -22.00 14.58 0.44
CA THR A 160 -20.99 13.53 0.64
C THR A 160 -19.98 13.90 1.73
N LEU A 161 -19.62 15.18 1.90
CA LEU A 161 -18.76 15.59 3.01
C LEU A 161 -19.43 15.40 4.38
N ASN A 162 -20.74 15.60 4.47
CA ASN A 162 -21.49 15.44 5.74
C ASN A 162 -21.70 13.98 6.13
N GLU A 163 -21.61 13.06 5.18
CA GLU A 163 -21.64 11.61 5.43
C GLU A 163 -20.33 11.07 6.04
N LEU A 164 -19.26 11.87 6.05
CA LEU A 164 -17.97 11.46 6.62
C LEU A 164 -18.01 11.45 8.16
N HIS A 165 -18.22 10.27 8.73
CA HIS A 165 -18.19 10.08 10.19
C HIS A 165 -16.79 9.70 10.69
N ASN A 166 -16.27 10.45 11.67
CA ASN A 166 -14.91 10.25 12.20
C ASN A 166 -14.68 8.86 12.80
N GLU A 167 -15.60 8.37 13.63
CA GLU A 167 -15.42 7.08 14.31
C GLU A 167 -15.47 5.90 13.32
N GLN A 168 -16.37 5.96 12.34
CA GLN A 168 -16.41 4.97 11.26
C GLN A 168 -15.12 5.03 10.42
N SER A 169 -14.63 6.23 10.10
CA SER A 169 -13.43 6.41 9.30
C SER A 169 -12.19 5.90 10.02
N LYS A 170 -12.05 6.18 11.32
CA LYS A 170 -11.00 5.59 12.17
C LYS A 170 -11.03 4.06 12.14
N PHE A 171 -12.21 3.47 12.27
CA PHE A 171 -12.36 2.02 12.21
C PHE A 171 -11.92 1.45 10.84
N HIS A 172 -12.37 2.06 9.74
CA HIS A 172 -11.93 1.68 8.40
C HIS A 172 -10.41 1.82 8.22
N PHE A 173 -9.80 2.88 8.77
CA PHE A 173 -8.38 3.13 8.64
C PHE A 173 -7.54 2.14 9.44
N LEU A 174 -8.00 1.73 10.63
CA LEU A 174 -7.38 0.65 11.40
C LEU A 174 -7.38 -0.67 10.62
N MET A 175 -8.56 -1.09 10.16
CA MET A 175 -8.68 -2.30 9.33
C MET A 175 -7.80 -2.26 8.08
N PHE A 176 -7.64 -1.08 7.50
CA PHE A 176 -6.83 -0.89 6.32
C PHE A 176 -5.32 -0.96 6.63
N MET A 177 -4.87 -0.46 7.78
CA MET A 177 -3.47 -0.62 8.22
C MET A 177 -3.11 -2.11 8.37
N ASP A 178 -4.00 -2.91 8.95
CA ASP A 178 -3.82 -4.36 9.05
C ASP A 178 -3.72 -5.01 7.66
N LEU A 179 -4.62 -4.64 6.75
CA LEU A 179 -4.60 -5.13 5.37
C LEU A 179 -3.31 -4.75 4.63
N ILE A 180 -2.85 -3.49 4.75
CA ILE A 180 -1.59 -3.06 4.13
C ILE A 180 -0.42 -3.90 4.66
N ASN A 181 -0.37 -4.16 5.97
CA ASN A 181 0.70 -4.96 6.56
C ASN A 181 0.71 -6.38 6.00
N GLU A 182 -0.46 -7.01 5.85
CA GLU A 182 -0.58 -8.34 5.23
C GLU A 182 -0.11 -8.32 3.77
N ILE A 183 -0.54 -7.33 2.96
CA ILE A 183 -0.06 -7.19 1.58
C ILE A 183 1.45 -6.99 1.55
N ARG A 184 2.00 -6.12 2.40
CA ARG A 184 3.44 -5.84 2.47
C ARG A 184 4.23 -7.10 2.84
N ASN A 185 3.76 -7.89 3.80
CA ASN A 185 4.44 -9.12 4.21
C ASN A 185 4.61 -10.09 3.04
N TYR A 186 3.56 -10.27 2.24
CA TYR A 186 3.64 -11.08 1.02
C TYR A 186 4.60 -10.52 -0.02
N VAL A 187 4.56 -9.21 -0.26
CA VAL A 187 5.46 -8.58 -1.25
C VAL A 187 6.92 -8.68 -0.79
N ASN A 188 7.18 -8.57 0.51
CA ASN A 188 8.52 -8.80 1.08
C ASN A 188 8.97 -10.26 0.93
N GLU A 189 8.06 -11.23 1.10
CA GLU A 189 8.40 -12.63 0.84
C GLU A 189 8.70 -12.89 -0.64
N LEU A 190 7.94 -12.27 -1.55
CA LEU A 190 8.22 -12.30 -2.98
C LEU A 190 9.60 -11.70 -3.30
N GLU A 191 9.91 -10.55 -2.73
CA GLU A 191 11.21 -9.88 -2.89
C GLU A 191 12.37 -10.80 -2.47
N LYS A 192 12.27 -11.46 -1.32
CA LYS A 192 13.26 -12.45 -0.86
C LYS A 192 13.44 -13.60 -1.85
N GLN A 193 12.36 -14.15 -2.40
CA GLN A 193 12.44 -15.23 -3.38
C GLN A 193 13.12 -14.77 -4.69
N GLN A 194 12.80 -13.56 -5.15
CA GLN A 194 13.44 -12.99 -6.33
C GLN A 194 14.92 -12.69 -6.08
N GLU A 195 15.30 -12.21 -4.90
CA GLU A 195 16.69 -11.93 -4.53
C GLU A 195 17.55 -13.20 -4.53
N LEU A 196 17.01 -14.33 -4.03
CA LEU A 196 17.68 -15.64 -4.07
C LEU A 196 18.00 -16.07 -5.51
N VAL A 197 17.02 -15.97 -6.42
CA VAL A 197 17.21 -16.29 -7.84
C VAL A 197 18.27 -15.38 -8.49
N LEU A 198 18.27 -14.09 -8.16
CA LEU A 198 19.25 -13.14 -8.69
C LEU A 198 20.68 -13.46 -8.21
N LYS A 199 20.86 -13.87 -6.95
CA LYS A 199 22.15 -14.28 -6.38
C LYS A 199 22.69 -15.56 -7.05
N ASP A 200 21.83 -16.54 -7.30
CA ASP A 200 22.21 -17.78 -7.98
C ASP A 200 22.67 -17.53 -9.41
N LEU A 201 21.98 -16.65 -10.14
CA LEU A 201 22.36 -16.26 -11.50
C LEU A 201 23.70 -15.52 -11.56
N GLN A 202 24.03 -14.70 -10.55
CA GLN A 202 25.33 -14.03 -10.46
C GLN A 202 26.45 -15.03 -10.15
N THR A 203 26.19 -15.97 -9.24
CA THR A 203 27.15 -17.03 -8.87
C THR A 203 27.46 -17.94 -10.06
N LEU A 204 26.45 -18.35 -10.82
CA LEU A 204 26.63 -19.13 -12.05
C LEU A 204 27.47 -18.38 -13.09
N LYS A 205 27.21 -17.08 -13.31
CA LYS A 205 27.99 -16.27 -14.27
C LYS A 205 29.47 -16.14 -13.88
N ASN A 206 29.80 -16.16 -12.60
CA ASN A 206 31.17 -16.07 -12.13
C ASN A 206 31.90 -17.44 -12.17
N LYS A 207 31.16 -18.55 -12.11
CA LYS A 207 31.72 -19.92 -12.18
C LYS A 207 32.10 -20.35 -13.61
N TYR A 208 31.46 -19.76 -14.62
CA TYR A 208 31.69 -20.07 -16.05
C TYR A 208 32.40 -18.95 -16.82
N LYS A 209 33.07 -18.05 -16.10
CA LYS A 209 34.06 -17.09 -16.63
C LYS A 209 35.45 -17.57 -16.29
#